data_AF-A0A950RY52-F1
#
_entry.id   AF-A0A950RY52-F1
#
_cell.length_a   1.000
_cell.length_b   1.000
_cell.length_c   1.000
_cell.angle_alpha   90.00
_cell.angle_beta   90.00
_cell.angle_gamma   90.00
#
_symmetry.space_group_name_H-M   'P 1'
#
loop_
_entity.id
_entity.type
_entity.pdbx_description
1 polymer ?
#
loop_
_entity_poly.entity_id
_entity_poly.type
_entity_poly.pdbx_seq_one_letter_code
_entity_poly.pdbx_strand_id
1 'polypeptide(L)'
;MRLVHAAATALLLAALLSPNAVTAQPADPRFFSQTGFRIDNDAFWNFFQARGNVRTFGYPVSRTFVLDGFQVQIFQREVMQLQADGGIQTLNLLDPGLMPYTNINGSTFPAPDPAVVAATPPVSDPNYASAIQAFVQQYAPDTFNGQAVNFFTTYSNTVTSQDAPDADPALLPG
;
A
#
# COMPACT_ATOMS: atom_id res chain seq x y z
N MET A 1 -14.53 59.30 67.39
CA MET A 1 -13.97 59.23 66.03
C MET A 1 -13.12 57.97 65.93
N ARG A 2 -13.54 57.03 65.06
CA ARG A 2 -12.80 55.90 64.46
C ARG A 2 -12.34 54.70 65.33
N LEU A 3 -13.06 53.59 65.14
CA LEU A 3 -12.59 52.19 65.20
C LEU A 3 -11.38 51.96 64.28
N VAL A 4 -10.47 51.02 64.61
CA VAL A 4 -9.99 49.93 63.70
C VAL A 4 -9.42 48.75 64.53
N HIS A 5 -9.88 47.53 64.20
CA HIS A 5 -9.28 46.23 64.55
C HIS A 5 -8.32 45.77 63.43
N ALA A 6 -7.27 44.99 63.73
CA ALA A 6 -6.69 43.95 62.85
C ALA A 6 -5.57 43.22 63.63
N ALA A 7 -5.70 41.96 64.06
CA ALA A 7 -5.89 40.68 63.35
C ALA A 7 -4.67 40.24 62.53
N ALA A 8 -4.11 39.10 62.90
CA ALA A 8 -2.84 38.52 62.47
C ALA A 8 -2.97 37.56 61.26
N THR A 9 -1.79 37.13 60.78
CA THR A 9 -1.47 35.89 60.03
C THR A 9 -1.92 35.76 58.56
N ALA A 10 -0.97 35.64 57.64
CA ALA A 10 -0.44 34.36 57.13
C ALA A 10 0.21 34.58 55.74
N LEU A 11 1.48 34.19 55.60
CA LEU A 11 2.20 34.19 54.33
C LEU A 11 1.75 32.96 53.52
N LEU A 12 1.01 33.14 52.42
CA LEU A 12 0.67 32.05 51.50
C LEU A 12 1.77 31.91 50.43
N LEU A 13 2.50 30.78 50.48
CA LEU A 13 3.34 30.28 49.39
C LEU A 13 2.43 29.52 48.41
N ALA A 14 2.10 30.12 47.26
CA ALA A 14 1.46 29.41 46.16
C ALA A 14 2.54 28.82 45.25
N ALA A 15 2.86 27.54 45.43
CA ALA A 15 3.69 26.80 44.50
C ALA A 15 2.91 26.52 43.20
N LEU A 16 3.53 26.88 42.07
CA LEU A 16 3.04 26.72 40.72
C LEU A 16 2.78 25.24 40.40
N LEU A 17 1.52 24.82 40.37
CA LEU A 17 1.12 23.61 39.66
C LEU A 17 1.04 23.98 38.17
N SER A 18 2.17 23.96 37.47
CA SER A 18 2.14 23.87 36.01
C SER A 18 1.58 22.49 35.69
N PRO A 19 0.40 22.36 35.04
CA PRO A 19 0.03 21.08 34.46
C PRO A 19 1.13 20.76 33.45
N ASN A 20 1.80 19.62 33.62
CA ASN A 20 2.67 19.08 32.59
C ASN A 20 1.79 18.94 31.34
N ALA A 21 1.91 19.88 30.41
CA ALA A 21 1.38 19.73 29.08
C ALA A 21 2.15 18.55 28.48
N VAL A 22 1.58 17.35 28.56
CA VAL A 22 2.04 16.23 27.75
C VAL A 22 1.80 16.69 26.32
N THR A 23 2.85 17.20 25.68
CA THR A 23 2.82 17.44 24.25
C THR A 23 2.61 16.09 23.61
N ALA A 24 1.40 15.81 23.14
CA ALA A 24 1.15 14.63 22.33
C ALA A 24 2.14 14.69 21.17
N GLN A 25 3.10 13.76 21.15
CA GLN A 25 4.05 13.68 20.05
C GLN A 25 3.22 13.55 18.77
N PRO A 26 3.54 14.31 17.70
CA PRO A 26 2.80 14.21 16.45
C PRO A 26 2.74 12.74 16.04
N ALA A 27 1.53 12.26 15.72
CA ALA A 27 1.38 10.90 15.24
C ALA A 27 2.28 10.73 14.01
N ASP A 28 3.21 9.77 14.06
CA ASP A 28 4.07 9.47 12.93
C ASP A 28 3.20 8.89 11.81
N PRO A 29 2.99 9.63 10.69
CA PRO A 29 2.08 9.19 9.64
C PRO A 29 2.56 7.92 8.94
N ARG A 30 3.84 7.55 9.11
CA ARG A 30 4.43 6.36 8.50
C ARG A 30 4.28 5.11 9.36
N PHE A 31 3.87 5.25 10.62
CA PHE A 31 3.71 4.15 11.56
C PHE A 31 2.25 3.65 11.57
N PHE A 32 2.07 2.35 11.40
CA PHE A 32 0.77 1.70 11.36
C PHE A 32 0.60 0.81 12.59
N SER A 33 -0.21 1.27 13.56
CA SER A 33 -0.45 0.54 14.82
C SER A 33 -1.17 -0.80 14.63
N GLN A 34 -1.90 -0.96 13.52
CA GLN A 34 -2.63 -2.17 13.14
C GLN A 34 -1.72 -3.39 13.00
N THR A 35 -0.48 -3.18 12.57
CA THR A 35 0.52 -4.24 12.34
C THR A 35 1.81 -4.01 13.11
N GLY A 36 2.00 -2.82 13.70
CA GLY A 36 3.20 -2.46 14.46
C GLY A 36 4.40 -2.13 13.58
N PHE A 37 4.21 -1.94 12.27
CA PHE A 37 5.28 -1.65 11.32
C PHE A 37 5.19 -0.21 10.78
N ARG A 38 6.36 0.30 10.41
CA ARG A 38 6.56 1.62 9.82
C ARG A 38 7.06 1.48 8.39
N ILE A 39 6.72 2.44 7.52
CA ILE A 39 7.36 2.58 6.20
C ILE A 39 8.56 3.54 6.37
N ASP A 40 9.74 2.98 6.59
CA ASP A 40 10.92 3.76 6.96
C ASP A 40 11.60 4.44 5.76
N ASN A 41 11.65 3.74 4.63
CA ASN A 41 12.32 4.19 3.41
C ASN A 41 11.48 5.26 2.69
N ASP A 42 12.09 6.40 2.36
CA ASP A 42 11.40 7.52 1.70
C ASP A 42 10.85 7.17 0.32
N ALA A 43 11.57 6.37 -0.48
CA ALA A 43 11.10 5.95 -1.80
C ALA A 43 9.86 5.06 -1.69
N PHE A 44 9.84 4.12 -0.73
CA PHE A 44 8.65 3.32 -0.43
C PHE A 44 7.49 4.16 0.08
N TRP A 45 7.76 5.12 0.98
CA TRP A 45 6.72 6.01 1.48
C TRP A 45 6.08 6.84 0.37
N ASN A 46 6.90 7.46 -0.48
CA ASN A 46 6.42 8.28 -1.58
C ASN A 46 5.62 7.45 -2.60
N PHE A 47 6.10 6.25 -2.95
CA PHE A 47 5.37 5.35 -3.84
C PHE A 47 4.05 4.88 -3.24
N PHE A 48 4.05 4.48 -1.97
CA PHE A 48 2.84 4.09 -1.24
C PHE A 48 1.79 5.21 -1.26
N GLN A 49 2.20 6.46 -1.02
CA GLN A 49 1.31 7.62 -1.07
C GLN A 49 0.76 7.89 -2.46
N ALA A 50 1.60 7.82 -3.48
CA ALA A 50 1.23 8.10 -4.87
C ALA A 50 0.36 7.00 -5.51
N ARG A 51 0.32 5.80 -4.92
CA ARG A 51 -0.34 4.61 -5.50
C ARG A 51 -1.50 4.09 -4.65
N GLY A 52 -2.22 4.96 -3.94
CA GLY A 52 -3.49 4.62 -3.28
C GLY A 52 -3.35 4.10 -1.85
N ASN A 53 -2.18 4.25 -1.22
CA ASN A 53 -1.93 3.99 0.20
C ASN A 53 -2.44 2.61 0.66
N VAL A 54 -3.05 2.56 1.86
CA VAL A 54 -3.57 1.35 2.50
C VAL A 54 -4.63 0.64 1.64
N ARG A 55 -5.36 1.36 0.79
CA ARG A 55 -6.39 0.75 -0.06
C ARG A 55 -5.75 -0.22 -1.05
N THR A 56 -4.65 0.18 -1.67
CA THR A 56 -3.90 -0.64 -2.64
C THR A 56 -3.02 -1.68 -1.95
N PHE A 57 -2.11 -1.27 -1.06
CA PHE A 57 -1.08 -2.17 -0.52
C PHE A 57 -1.52 -2.90 0.76
N GLY A 58 -2.50 -2.35 1.48
CA GLY A 58 -2.75 -2.71 2.87
C GLY A 58 -1.71 -2.13 3.82
N TYR A 59 -1.69 -2.64 5.05
CA TYR A 59 -0.70 -2.21 6.05
C TYR A 59 0.66 -2.90 5.81
N PRO A 60 1.79 -2.26 6.16
CA PRO A 60 3.08 -2.94 6.16
C PRO A 60 3.05 -4.08 7.17
N VAL A 61 3.62 -5.24 6.82
CA VAL A 61 3.71 -6.42 7.71
C VAL A 61 5.17 -6.83 7.98
N SER A 62 6.11 -6.01 7.51
CA SER A 62 7.54 -6.16 7.79
C SER A 62 8.20 -4.80 7.94
N ARG A 63 9.43 -4.81 8.46
CA ARG A 63 10.40 -3.73 8.23
C ARG A 63 10.99 -3.86 6.82
N THR A 64 11.77 -2.88 6.38
CA THR A 64 12.60 -3.02 5.18
C THR A 64 13.72 -4.04 5.44
N PHE A 65 13.96 -4.96 4.50
CA PHE A 65 15.05 -5.94 4.53
C PHE A 65 15.57 -6.23 3.12
N VAL A 66 16.64 -7.00 2.99
CA VAL A 66 17.21 -7.37 1.68
C VAL A 66 16.70 -8.75 1.26
N LEU A 67 16.18 -8.84 0.04
CA LEU A 67 15.80 -10.07 -0.64
C LEU A 67 16.45 -10.08 -2.03
N ASP A 68 17.23 -11.12 -2.33
CA ASP A 68 17.94 -11.29 -3.61
C ASP A 68 18.74 -10.04 -4.08
N GLY A 69 19.32 -9.33 -3.12
CA GLY A 69 20.13 -8.14 -3.38
C GLY A 69 19.35 -6.82 -3.47
N PHE A 70 18.01 -6.85 -3.41
CA PHE A 70 17.16 -5.67 -3.44
C PHE A 70 16.61 -5.36 -2.05
N GLN A 71 16.44 -4.07 -1.74
CA GLN A 71 15.66 -3.67 -0.57
C GLN A 71 14.18 -3.91 -0.86
N VAL A 72 13.51 -4.58 0.07
CA VAL A 72 12.08 -4.91 -0.02
C VAL A 72 11.35 -4.58 1.27
N GLN A 73 10.05 -4.34 1.17
CA GLN A 73 9.14 -4.33 2.30
C GLN A 73 7.84 -5.02 1.93
N ILE A 74 7.36 -5.91 2.80
CA ILE A 74 6.14 -6.68 2.60
C ILE A 74 4.96 -5.91 3.18
N PHE A 75 3.90 -5.81 2.38
CA PHE A 75 2.59 -5.32 2.77
C PHE A 75 1.59 -6.46 2.71
N GLN A 76 0.39 -6.26 3.26
CA GLN A 76 -0.63 -7.30 3.27
C GLN A 76 -1.02 -7.80 1.88
N ARG A 77 -0.94 -6.96 0.84
CA ARG A 77 -1.37 -7.30 -0.52
C ARG A 77 -0.25 -7.40 -1.54
N GLU A 78 0.86 -6.69 -1.30
CA GLU A 78 1.94 -6.52 -2.28
C GLU A 78 3.30 -6.47 -1.58
N VAL A 79 4.37 -6.72 -2.32
CA VAL A 79 5.74 -6.51 -1.87
C VAL A 79 6.34 -5.39 -2.69
N MET A 80 6.78 -4.31 -2.04
CA MET A 80 7.52 -3.25 -2.71
C MET A 80 9.00 -3.60 -2.76
N GLN A 81 9.60 -3.43 -3.93
CA GLN A 81 11.02 -3.61 -4.19
C GLN A 81 11.63 -2.31 -4.71
N LEU A 82 12.75 -1.91 -4.12
CA LEU A 82 13.57 -0.79 -4.59
C LEU A 82 14.56 -1.30 -5.62
N GLN A 83 14.48 -0.77 -6.82
CA GLN A 83 15.36 -1.12 -7.94
C GLN A 83 16.68 -0.34 -7.91
N ALA A 84 17.65 -0.84 -8.68
CA ALA A 84 19.00 -0.26 -8.74
C ALA A 84 19.02 1.19 -9.27
N ASP A 85 18.03 1.57 -10.07
CA ASP A 85 17.83 2.94 -10.57
C ASP A 85 17.11 3.86 -9.57
N GLY A 86 16.74 3.35 -8.40
CA GLY A 86 15.99 4.07 -7.37
C GLY A 86 14.47 4.01 -7.54
N GLY A 87 13.97 3.39 -8.61
CA GLY A 87 12.55 3.19 -8.85
C GLY A 87 11.93 2.15 -7.90
N ILE A 88 10.63 2.28 -7.61
CA ILE A 88 9.88 1.28 -6.87
C ILE A 88 9.03 0.46 -7.82
N GLN A 89 9.05 -0.86 -7.63
CA GLN A 89 8.19 -1.80 -8.33
C GLN A 89 7.50 -2.72 -7.32
N THR A 90 6.38 -3.31 -7.69
CA THR A 90 5.83 -4.44 -6.95
C THR A 90 6.47 -5.73 -7.42
N LEU A 91 6.89 -6.59 -6.50
CA LEU A 91 7.44 -7.90 -6.81
C LEU A 91 6.30 -8.85 -7.15
N ASN A 92 6.34 -9.44 -8.35
CA ASN A 92 5.40 -10.51 -8.69
C ASN A 92 5.81 -11.80 -7.97
N LEU A 93 5.14 -12.13 -6.87
CA LEU A 93 5.44 -13.32 -6.07
C LEU A 93 5.23 -14.64 -6.82
N LEU A 94 4.55 -14.61 -7.96
CA LEU A 94 4.34 -15.76 -8.85
C LEU A 94 5.46 -15.92 -9.88
N ASP A 95 6.43 -15.00 -9.94
CA ASP A 95 7.55 -15.14 -10.86
C ASP A 95 8.35 -16.41 -10.56
N PRO A 96 8.87 -17.09 -11.60
CA PRO A 96 9.67 -18.28 -11.43
C PRO A 96 10.83 -18.05 -10.46
N GLY A 97 10.95 -18.91 -9.45
CA GLY A 97 12.05 -18.89 -8.47
C GLY A 97 11.71 -18.21 -7.14
N LEU A 98 10.60 -17.48 -7.03
CA LEU A 98 10.16 -16.90 -5.76
C LEU A 98 9.28 -17.89 -4.99
N MET A 99 8.07 -18.18 -5.49
CA MET A 99 7.18 -19.16 -4.86
C MET A 99 6.31 -19.90 -5.89
N PRO A 100 6.76 -21.06 -6.41
CA PRO A 100 5.98 -21.86 -7.35
C PRO A 100 4.82 -22.57 -6.64
N TYR A 101 3.76 -21.82 -6.34
CA TYR A 101 2.62 -22.29 -5.59
C TYR A 101 1.59 -23.01 -6.46
N THR A 102 1.98 -24.14 -7.06
CA THR A 102 0.97 -25.10 -7.52
C THR A 102 0.42 -25.93 -6.38
N ASN A 103 0.94 -25.81 -5.15
CA ASN A 103 0.44 -26.50 -3.97
C ASN A 103 0.51 -25.59 -2.73
N ILE A 104 -0.65 -25.22 -2.15
CA ILE A 104 -0.75 -24.46 -0.89
C ILE A 104 -1.86 -25.05 -0.03
N ASN A 105 -1.61 -25.31 1.26
CA ASN A 105 -2.63 -25.75 2.23
C ASN A 105 -3.48 -26.95 1.74
N GLY A 106 -2.88 -27.87 0.97
CA GLY A 106 -3.56 -29.02 0.38
C GLY A 106 -4.34 -28.74 -0.91
N SER A 107 -4.44 -27.49 -1.35
CA SER A 107 -4.98 -27.11 -2.65
C SER A 107 -3.91 -27.20 -3.72
N THR A 108 -4.26 -27.76 -4.88
CA THR A 108 -3.40 -27.74 -6.07
C THR A 108 -3.91 -26.69 -7.06
N PHE A 109 -3.05 -25.77 -7.46
CA PHE A 109 -3.32 -24.75 -8.47
C PHE A 109 -2.64 -25.12 -9.79
N PRO A 110 -3.24 -24.78 -10.95
CA PRO A 110 -2.55 -24.93 -12.22
C PRO A 110 -1.29 -24.05 -12.26
N ALA A 111 -0.27 -24.52 -12.97
CA ALA A 111 0.87 -23.68 -13.29
C ALA A 111 0.45 -22.52 -14.21
N PRO A 112 1.21 -21.41 -14.24
CA PRO A 112 1.00 -20.35 -15.23
C PRO A 112 0.99 -20.92 -16.65
N ASP A 113 0.02 -20.50 -17.47
CA ASP A 113 -0.09 -20.94 -18.86
C ASP A 113 0.91 -20.17 -19.74
N PRO A 114 1.91 -20.85 -20.35
CA PRO A 114 2.91 -20.20 -21.19
C PRO A 114 2.31 -19.48 -22.42
N ALA A 115 1.17 -19.94 -22.94
CA ALA A 115 0.52 -19.32 -24.08
C ALA A 115 -0.08 -17.94 -23.72
N VAL A 116 -0.66 -17.82 -22.53
CA VAL A 116 -1.19 -16.54 -22.01
C VAL A 116 -0.06 -15.54 -21.80
N VAL A 117 1.05 -16.00 -21.22
CA VAL A 117 2.26 -15.17 -21.02
C VAL A 117 2.80 -14.70 -22.36
N ALA A 118 2.96 -15.60 -23.33
CA ALA A 118 3.47 -15.27 -24.65
C ALA A 118 2.54 -14.33 -25.45
N ALA A 119 1.24 -14.33 -25.16
CA ALA A 119 0.25 -13.46 -25.79
C ALA A 119 0.16 -12.07 -25.15
N THR A 120 0.87 -11.80 -24.04
CA THR A 120 0.83 -10.51 -23.36
C THR A 120 1.47 -9.42 -24.25
N PRO A 121 0.78 -8.30 -24.51
CA PRO A 121 1.34 -7.19 -25.29
C PRO A 121 2.62 -6.64 -24.66
N PRO A 122 3.67 -6.33 -25.45
CA PRO A 122 4.89 -5.75 -24.91
C PRO A 122 4.65 -4.29 -24.53
N VAL A 123 5.20 -3.86 -23.38
CA VAL A 123 5.10 -2.46 -22.92
C VAL A 123 5.67 -1.42 -23.89
N SER A 124 6.49 -1.86 -24.85
CA SER A 124 7.03 -1.02 -25.92
C SER A 124 6.10 -0.84 -27.13
N ASP A 125 4.94 -1.50 -27.16
CA ASP A 125 3.96 -1.35 -28.24
C ASP A 125 3.39 0.08 -28.23
N PRO A 126 3.40 0.81 -29.37
CA PRO A 126 2.78 2.13 -29.46
C PRO A 126 1.29 2.17 -29.06
N ASN A 127 0.58 1.04 -29.19
CA ASN A 127 -0.82 0.88 -28.82
C ASN A 127 -0.99 0.06 -27.52
N TYR A 128 0.05 -0.03 -26.69
CA TYR A 128 0.06 -0.88 -25.51
C TYR A 128 -1.19 -0.72 -24.63
N ALA A 129 -1.62 0.53 -24.38
CA ALA A 129 -2.75 0.80 -23.51
C ALA A 129 -4.07 0.16 -23.97
N SER A 130 -4.38 0.21 -25.26
CA SER A 130 -5.58 -0.46 -25.79
C SER A 130 -5.37 -1.97 -25.94
N ALA A 131 -4.16 -2.40 -26.33
CA ALA A 131 -3.83 -3.81 -26.50
C ALA A 131 -3.89 -4.58 -25.18
N ILE A 132 -3.38 -4.01 -24.08
CA ILE A 132 -3.37 -4.68 -22.77
C ILE A 132 -4.77 -4.79 -22.18
N GLN A 133 -5.64 -3.79 -22.38
CA GLN A 133 -7.03 -3.90 -21.97
C GLN A 133 -7.78 -5.00 -22.73
N ALA A 134 -7.60 -5.08 -24.05
CA ALA A 134 -8.20 -6.12 -24.87
C ALA A 134 -7.69 -7.52 -24.47
N PHE A 135 -6.40 -7.64 -24.18
CA PHE A 135 -5.79 -8.86 -23.65
C PHE A 135 -6.45 -9.27 -22.32
N VAL A 136 -6.57 -8.36 -21.34
CA VAL A 136 -7.20 -8.70 -20.06
C VAL A 136 -8.67 -9.07 -20.24
N GLN A 137 -9.42 -8.37 -21.09
CA GLN A 137 -10.82 -8.72 -21.37
C GLN A 137 -10.96 -10.12 -21.98
N GLN A 138 -10.02 -10.53 -22.83
CA GLN A 138 -9.99 -11.86 -23.44
C GLN A 138 -9.71 -12.96 -22.42
N TYR A 139 -8.74 -12.75 -21.51
CA TYR A 139 -8.28 -13.79 -20.58
C TYR A 139 -8.96 -13.77 -19.21
N ALA A 140 -9.66 -12.68 -18.87
CA ALA A 140 -10.48 -12.56 -17.67
C ALA A 140 -11.91 -12.14 -18.04
N PRO A 141 -12.66 -12.93 -18.83
CA PRO A 141 -13.96 -12.52 -19.33
C PRO A 141 -15.03 -12.44 -18.22
N ASP A 142 -16.08 -11.66 -18.45
CA ASP A 142 -17.23 -11.58 -17.53
C ASP A 142 -18.15 -12.81 -17.59
N THR A 143 -17.97 -13.69 -18.60
CA THR A 143 -18.68 -14.95 -18.70
C THR A 143 -17.72 -16.12 -18.87
N PHE A 144 -17.97 -17.21 -18.15
CA PHE A 144 -17.19 -18.44 -18.25
C PHE A 144 -18.13 -19.64 -18.13
N ASN A 145 -18.09 -20.56 -19.10
CA ASN A 145 -18.98 -21.73 -19.17
C ASN A 145 -20.49 -21.39 -19.00
N GLY A 146 -20.93 -20.27 -19.58
CA GLY A 146 -22.32 -19.81 -19.49
C GLY A 146 -22.70 -19.17 -18.14
N GLN A 147 -21.77 -19.06 -17.20
CA GLN A 147 -21.97 -18.38 -15.92
C GLN A 147 -21.43 -16.95 -15.99
N ALA A 148 -22.14 -15.99 -15.40
CA ALA A 148 -21.64 -14.65 -15.19
C ALA A 148 -20.65 -14.66 -14.02
N VAL A 149 -19.37 -14.40 -14.30
CA VAL A 149 -18.26 -14.38 -13.33
C VAL A 149 -17.72 -12.98 -13.08
N ASN A 150 -18.01 -12.01 -13.97
CA ASN A 150 -17.69 -10.58 -13.82
C ASN A 150 -16.19 -10.27 -13.61
N PHE A 151 -15.28 -11.10 -14.12
CA PHE A 151 -13.85 -10.90 -13.88
C PHE A 151 -13.30 -9.62 -14.52
N PHE A 152 -13.64 -9.33 -15.77
CA PHE A 152 -13.15 -8.13 -16.46
C PHE A 152 -13.72 -6.88 -15.79
N THR A 153 -15.02 -6.89 -15.52
CA THR A 153 -15.70 -5.79 -14.82
C THR A 153 -15.10 -5.57 -13.42
N THR A 154 -14.72 -6.63 -12.70
CA THR A 154 -14.05 -6.47 -11.41
C THR A 154 -12.67 -5.87 -11.59
N TYR A 155 -11.88 -6.38 -12.54
CA TYR A 155 -10.54 -5.88 -12.84
C TYR A 155 -10.56 -4.40 -13.23
N SER A 156 -11.41 -4.01 -14.19
CA SER A 156 -11.44 -2.64 -14.75
C SER A 156 -11.81 -1.59 -13.70
N ASN A 157 -12.63 -1.97 -12.70
CA ASN A 157 -13.11 -1.06 -11.66
C ASN A 157 -12.25 -1.08 -10.37
N THR A 158 -11.19 -1.89 -10.31
CA THR A 158 -10.40 -2.07 -9.08
C THR A 158 -9.50 -0.86 -8.77
N VAL A 159 -8.93 -0.25 -9.80
CA VAL A 159 -8.01 0.89 -9.68
C VAL A 159 -8.66 2.11 -10.31
N THR A 160 -8.86 3.14 -9.50
CA THR A 160 -9.42 4.41 -9.96
C THR A 160 -8.31 5.45 -10.16
N SER A 161 -8.63 6.55 -10.83
CA SER A 161 -7.73 7.69 -10.95
C SER A 161 -7.37 8.32 -9.60
N GLN A 162 -8.20 8.15 -8.55
CA GLN A 162 -7.85 8.60 -7.20
C GLN A 162 -6.72 7.77 -6.59
N ASP A 163 -6.58 6.54 -7.04
CA ASP A 163 -5.61 5.58 -6.53
C ASP A 163 -4.27 5.67 -7.24
N ALA A 164 -4.30 6.13 -8.49
CA ALA A 164 -3.12 6.36 -9.30
C ALA A 164 -3.30 7.66 -10.11
N PRO A 165 -3.20 8.84 -9.47
CA PRO A 165 -3.47 10.12 -10.13
C PRO A 165 -2.53 10.42 -11.29
N ASP A 166 -1.31 9.88 -11.25
CA ASP A 166 -0.30 10.05 -12.29
C ASP A 166 -0.30 8.89 -13.32
N ALA A 167 -1.27 7.98 -13.27
CA ALA A 167 -1.39 6.91 -14.26
C ALA A 167 -1.95 7.42 -15.59
N ASP A 168 -1.55 6.78 -16.68
CA ASP A 168 -2.18 6.98 -17.98
C ASP A 168 -3.68 6.62 -17.87
N PRO A 169 -4.62 7.55 -18.14
CA PRO A 169 -6.04 7.25 -18.12
C PRO A 169 -6.43 6.13 -19.09
N ALA A 170 -5.67 5.93 -20.17
CA ALA A 170 -5.87 4.81 -21.09
C ALA A 170 -5.48 3.45 -20.49
N LEU A 171 -4.95 3.38 -19.27
CA LEU A 171 -4.71 2.15 -18.52
C LEU A 171 -5.73 1.94 -17.39
N LEU A 172 -6.63 2.90 -17.16
CA LEU A 172 -7.66 2.87 -16.12
C LEU A 172 -9.06 2.92 -16.78
N PRO A 173 -9.57 1.79 -17.31
CA PRO A 173 -10.81 1.78 -18.07
C PRO A 173 -12.11 1.92 -17.25
N GLY A 174 -12.04 1.88 -15.91
CA GLY A 174 -13.20 1.96 -15.00
C GLY A 174 -13.32 3.27 -14.23
#